data_AF-A0A9D9XVR2-F1
#
_entry.id   AF-A0A9D9XVR2-F1
#
_cell.length_a   1.000
_cell.length_b   1.000
_cell.length_c   1.000
_cell.angle_alpha   90.00
_cell.angle_beta   90.00
_cell.angle_gamma   90.00
#
_symmetry.space_group_name_H-M   'P 1'
#
loop_
_entity.id
_entity.type
_entity.pdbx_description
1 polymer ?
#
loop_
_entity_poly.entity_id
_entity_poly.type
_entity_poly.pdbx_seq_one_letter_code
_entity_poly.pdbx_strand_id
1 'polypeptide(L)'
;MNLKRYILVLLFLFFLLQPEVKSYANVYIVFYATYQGKTGHVGIAVSEYNFVVLEEVINGSKIEKIDTQANSELLYYDFWPNEDQFSVWNTGKNIEGVYYKLPIAKENEITVSTLYQKGIPHKEYYPVDGILKISTTWSQDQQLRKILDKKIVLNKPFNGRRYNCCDFVIEVLENQFGFSFKAKEFIGLGWSSTPNKLYRSMKDTPGFMIIKDAGNKMNGTFFGQRVIYKLFNKKAAH
;
A
#
# COMPACT_ATOMS: atom_id res chain seq x y z
N MET A 1 0.85 56.02 14.00
CA MET A 1 0.40 54.66 13.57
C MET A 1 0.07 53.86 14.83
N ASN A 2 -1.17 53.38 14.94
CA ASN A 2 -1.73 52.88 16.20
C ASN A 2 -1.14 51.52 16.60
N LEU A 3 -0.58 51.41 17.80
CA LEU A 3 -0.05 50.17 18.40
C LEU A 3 -1.07 49.01 18.32
N LYS A 4 -2.36 49.33 18.44
CA LYS A 4 -3.48 48.38 18.26
C LYS A 4 -3.49 47.69 16.89
N ARG A 5 -3.09 48.39 15.81
CA ARG A 5 -3.06 47.86 14.44
C ARG A 5 -1.92 46.85 14.27
N TYR A 6 -0.78 47.07 14.92
CA TYR A 6 0.34 46.12 14.92
C TYR A 6 0.00 44.84 15.70
N ILE A 7 -0.66 44.97 16.85
CA ILE A 7 -1.09 43.82 17.65
C ILE A 7 -2.10 42.97 16.86
N LEU A 8 -3.05 43.59 16.16
CA LEU A 8 -4.03 42.89 15.31
C LEU A 8 -3.36 42.15 14.14
N VAL A 9 -2.38 42.78 13.47
CA VAL A 9 -1.64 42.13 12.37
C VAL A 9 -0.77 40.97 12.87
N LEU A 10 -0.13 41.13 14.04
CA LEU A 10 0.67 40.07 14.66
C LEU A 10 -0.20 38.89 15.12
N LEU A 11 -1.36 39.15 15.72
CA LEU A 11 -2.32 38.11 16.08
C LEU A 11 -2.86 37.37 14.84
N PHE A 12 -3.14 38.10 13.75
CA PHE A 12 -3.58 37.50 12.49
C PHE A 12 -2.49 36.64 11.84
N LEU A 13 -1.23 37.10 11.85
CA LEU A 13 -0.07 36.32 11.38
C LEU A 13 0.18 35.08 12.26
N PHE A 14 0.01 35.19 13.58
CA PHE A 14 0.12 34.07 14.50
C PHE A 14 -1.00 33.04 14.28
N PHE A 15 -2.20 33.49 13.89
CA PHE A 15 -3.31 32.61 13.52
C PHE A 15 -3.06 31.85 12.21
N LEU A 16 -2.41 32.49 11.23
CA LEU A 16 -1.98 31.84 9.97
C LEU A 16 -0.81 30.87 10.16
N LEU A 17 -0.08 30.99 11.27
CA LEU A 17 1.09 30.16 11.62
C LEU A 17 0.76 29.05 12.64
N GLN A 18 -0.52 28.85 12.98
CA GLN A 18 -0.94 27.70 13.79
C GLN A 18 -0.50 26.43 13.04
N PRO A 19 0.38 25.59 13.62
CA PRO A 19 0.74 24.33 12.98
C PRO A 19 -0.55 23.52 12.83
N GLU A 20 -0.88 23.12 11.60
CA GLU A 20 -1.88 22.08 11.39
C GLU A 20 -1.47 20.91 12.29
N VAL A 21 -2.35 20.53 13.21
CA VAL A 21 -2.21 19.30 13.97
C VAL A 21 -2.28 18.20 12.93
N LYS A 22 -1.12 17.75 12.44
CA LYS A 22 -1.03 16.65 11.49
C LYS A 22 -1.49 15.41 12.24
N SER A 23 -2.72 15.01 11.99
CA SER A 23 -3.16 13.66 12.27
C SER A 23 -2.30 12.71 11.45
N TYR A 24 -1.31 12.11 12.11
CA TYR A 24 -0.39 11.18 11.49
C TYR A 24 -1.14 9.87 11.25
N ALA A 25 -1.37 9.58 9.98
CA ALA A 25 -1.89 8.33 9.49
C ALA A 25 -0.76 7.53 8.83
N ASN A 26 -1.12 6.40 8.23
CA ASN A 26 -0.13 5.57 7.57
C ASN A 26 -0.69 4.88 6.33
N VAL A 27 0.20 4.67 5.38
CA VAL A 27 0.02 3.76 4.25
C VAL A 27 0.86 2.52 4.49
N TYR A 28 0.29 1.35 4.23
CA TYR A 28 0.89 0.05 4.46
C TYR A 28 1.04 -0.71 3.15
N ILE A 29 2.21 -1.29 2.92
CA ILE A 29 2.46 -2.14 1.76
C ILE A 29 2.58 -3.57 2.28
N VAL A 30 1.71 -4.43 1.77
CA VAL A 30 1.48 -5.78 2.29
C VAL A 30 2.04 -6.78 1.29
N PHE A 31 2.87 -7.71 1.75
CA PHE A 31 3.59 -8.63 0.89
C PHE A 31 3.34 -10.10 1.24
N TYR A 32 3.18 -10.90 0.19
CA TYR A 32 3.39 -12.35 0.20
C TYR A 32 4.64 -12.69 -0.63
N ALA A 33 5.50 -13.54 -0.09
CA ALA A 33 6.74 -13.90 -0.73
C ALA A 33 6.52 -14.93 -1.84
N THR A 34 7.25 -14.76 -2.94
CA THR A 34 7.50 -15.87 -3.87
C THR A 34 8.48 -16.83 -3.21
N TYR A 35 7.97 -17.97 -2.74
CA TYR A 35 8.75 -18.91 -1.94
C TYR A 35 8.24 -20.35 -2.12
N GLN A 36 9.14 -21.33 -2.22
CA GLN A 36 8.81 -22.76 -2.31
C GLN A 36 7.71 -23.10 -3.34
N GLY A 37 7.83 -22.56 -4.55
CA GLY A 37 6.90 -22.81 -5.64
C GLY A 37 5.60 -22.00 -5.58
N LYS A 38 5.37 -21.17 -4.56
CA LYS A 38 4.24 -20.24 -4.52
C LYS A 38 4.56 -18.93 -5.24
N THR A 39 3.57 -18.37 -5.93
CA THR A 39 3.63 -17.05 -6.54
C THR A 39 3.45 -16.02 -5.44
N GLY A 40 4.36 -15.05 -5.31
CA GLY A 40 4.20 -13.98 -4.32
C GLY A 40 3.19 -12.94 -4.77
N HIS A 41 2.88 -12.00 -3.88
CA HIS A 41 1.92 -10.93 -4.13
C HIS A 41 2.23 -9.66 -3.34
N VAL A 42 1.69 -8.52 -3.80
CA VAL A 42 1.78 -7.24 -3.08
C VAL A 42 0.50 -6.43 -3.26
N GLY A 43 0.04 -5.81 -2.18
CA GLY A 43 -1.06 -4.83 -2.20
C GLY A 43 -0.78 -3.64 -1.28
N ILE A 44 -1.72 -2.70 -1.22
CA ILE A 44 -1.57 -1.43 -0.50
C ILE A 44 -2.80 -1.15 0.38
N ALA A 45 -2.58 -0.80 1.63
CA ALA A 45 -3.62 -0.39 2.59
C ALA A 45 -3.43 1.07 3.00
N VAL A 46 -4.53 1.78 3.15
CA VAL A 46 -4.57 3.20 3.53
C VAL A 46 -5.41 3.33 4.81
N SER A 47 -4.94 4.12 5.77
CA SER A 47 -5.65 4.31 7.06
C SER A 47 -7.02 4.93 6.86
N GLU A 48 -8.04 4.47 7.57
CA GLU A 48 -9.35 5.11 7.69
C GLU A 48 -9.34 6.17 8.80
N TYR A 49 -10.38 7.03 8.81
CA TYR A 49 -10.45 8.18 9.70
C TYR A 49 -11.84 8.34 10.31
N ASN A 50 -11.84 8.77 11.58
CA ASN A 50 -13.01 9.33 12.23
C ASN A 50 -12.96 10.86 12.14
N PHE A 51 -14.12 11.49 11.97
CA PHE A 51 -14.25 12.94 12.06
C PHE A 51 -14.65 13.31 13.47
N VAL A 52 -13.90 14.25 14.08
CA VAL A 52 -14.11 14.69 15.45
C VAL A 52 -14.42 16.18 15.43
N VAL A 53 -15.45 16.61 16.15
CA VAL A 53 -15.76 18.03 16.33
C VAL A 53 -15.06 18.50 17.61
N LEU A 54 -14.15 19.46 17.47
CA LEU A 54 -13.47 20.12 18.57
C LEU A 54 -14.13 21.47 18.82
N GLU A 55 -14.45 21.77 20.07
CA GLU A 55 -14.84 23.13 20.47
C GLU A 55 -13.59 23.92 20.83
N GLU A 56 -13.35 25.02 20.12
CA GLU A 56 -12.28 25.97 20.42
C GLU A 56 -12.90 27.30 20.85
N VAL A 57 -12.50 27.83 22.00
CA VAL A 57 -12.96 29.14 22.46
C VAL A 57 -11.99 30.20 21.96
N ILE A 58 -12.38 30.91 20.90
CA ILE A 58 -11.59 32.00 20.32
C ILE A 58 -12.32 33.31 20.64
N ASN A 59 -11.65 34.21 21.39
CA ASN A 59 -12.20 35.51 21.80
C ASN A 59 -13.56 35.43 22.53
N GLY A 60 -13.77 34.40 23.34
CA GLY A 60 -15.01 34.20 24.11
C GLY A 60 -16.17 33.59 23.30
N SER A 61 -15.99 33.40 21.99
CA SER A 61 -16.93 32.66 21.15
C SER A 61 -16.49 31.21 21.00
N LYS A 62 -17.43 30.28 21.19
CA LYS A 62 -17.22 28.86 20.84
C LYS A 62 -17.25 28.72 19.33
N ILE A 63 -16.19 28.14 18.77
CA ILE A 63 -16.09 27.79 17.36
C ILE A 63 -15.92 26.28 17.28
N GLU A 64 -16.76 25.63 16.48
CA GLU A 64 -16.62 24.21 16.16
C GLU A 64 -15.61 24.04 15.04
N LYS A 65 -14.59 23.21 15.27
CA LYS A 65 -13.57 22.83 14.29
C LYS A 65 -13.68 21.33 14.03
N ILE A 66 -13.84 20.95 12.77
CA ILE A 66 -13.80 19.54 12.38
C ILE A 66 -12.33 19.13 12.23
N ASP A 67 -11.93 18.08 12.94
CA ASP A 67 -10.63 17.44 12.83
C ASP A 67 -10.79 15.98 12.36
N THR A 68 -9.70 15.39 11.87
CA THR A 68 -9.66 14.00 11.41
C THR A 68 -8.68 13.20 12.24
N GLN A 69 -9.11 12.05 12.75
CA GLN A 69 -8.25 11.15 13.53
C GLN A 69 -8.17 9.81 12.84
N ALA A 70 -6.96 9.37 12.46
CA ALA A 70 -6.77 8.03 11.92
C ALA A 70 -7.25 6.99 12.93
N ASN A 71 -8.08 6.06 12.47
CA ASN A 71 -8.53 4.92 13.28
C ASN A 71 -7.67 3.68 12.95
N SER A 72 -7.99 2.54 13.57
CA SER A 72 -7.23 1.29 13.35
C SER A 72 -7.61 0.55 12.07
N GLU A 73 -8.69 0.97 11.41
CA GLU A 73 -9.21 0.34 10.20
C GLU A 73 -8.43 0.79 8.97
N LEU A 74 -8.39 -0.09 7.98
CA LEU A 74 -7.66 0.09 6.74
C LEU A 74 -8.57 -0.17 5.55
N LEU A 75 -8.43 0.68 4.54
CA LEU A 75 -8.95 0.44 3.21
C LEU A 75 -7.84 -0.22 2.38
N TYR A 76 -8.04 -1.47 2.00
CA TYR A 76 -7.05 -2.28 1.28
C TYR A 76 -7.40 -2.38 -0.20
N TYR A 77 -6.39 -2.13 -1.03
CA TYR A 77 -6.46 -2.13 -2.47
C TYR A 77 -5.57 -3.22 -3.03
N ASP A 78 -6.13 -3.97 -3.97
CA ASP A 78 -5.46 -5.12 -4.53
C ASP A 78 -5.66 -5.28 -6.03
N PHE A 79 -4.69 -5.92 -6.69
CA PHE A 79 -4.73 -6.22 -8.11
C PHE A 79 -4.19 -7.62 -8.40
N TRP A 80 -5.09 -8.53 -8.78
CA TRP A 80 -4.79 -9.93 -9.06
C TRP A 80 -5.02 -10.28 -10.54
N PRO A 81 -4.37 -11.32 -11.06
CA PRO A 81 -4.88 -12.00 -12.24
C PRO A 81 -6.20 -12.71 -11.88
N ASN A 82 -7.15 -12.80 -12.82
CA ASN A 82 -8.37 -13.59 -12.62
C ASN A 82 -8.03 -15.09 -12.39
N GLU A 83 -6.96 -15.57 -13.03
CA GLU A 83 -6.43 -16.92 -12.82
C GLU A 83 -4.91 -16.92 -12.61
N ASP A 84 -4.40 -17.55 -11.55
CA ASP A 84 -2.95 -17.76 -11.36
C ASP A 84 -2.46 -18.99 -12.15
N GLN A 85 -2.20 -18.78 -13.43
CA GLN A 85 -1.58 -19.77 -14.30
C GLN A 85 -0.20 -19.31 -14.79
N PHE A 86 0.73 -19.05 -13.85
CA PHE A 86 2.10 -18.71 -14.25
C PHE A 86 2.72 -19.79 -15.16
N SER A 87 3.06 -19.36 -16.38
CA SER A 87 3.90 -20.08 -17.35
C SER A 87 4.87 -19.09 -17.97
N VAL A 88 6.15 -19.45 -18.07
CA VAL A 88 7.22 -18.59 -18.63
C VAL A 88 6.88 -18.07 -20.04
N TRP A 89 6.17 -18.89 -20.80
CA TRP A 89 5.71 -18.59 -22.16
C TRP A 89 4.49 -17.66 -22.20
N ASN A 90 3.63 -17.71 -21.18
CA ASN A 90 2.39 -16.92 -21.12
C ASN A 90 2.50 -15.69 -20.21
N THR A 91 3.57 -15.51 -19.43
CA THR A 91 3.73 -14.38 -18.48
C THR A 91 3.61 -13.02 -19.16
N GLY A 92 3.92 -12.92 -20.47
CA GLY A 92 3.84 -11.69 -21.25
C GLY A 92 2.48 -11.40 -21.88
N LYS A 93 1.49 -12.29 -21.75
CA LYS A 93 0.15 -12.10 -22.31
C LYS A 93 -0.70 -11.26 -21.36
N ASN A 94 -1.56 -10.43 -21.94
CA ASN A 94 -2.62 -9.77 -21.19
C ASN A 94 -3.68 -10.82 -20.85
N ILE A 95 -4.09 -10.84 -19.59
CA ILE A 95 -5.23 -11.60 -19.10
C ILE A 95 -6.15 -10.64 -18.32
N GLU A 96 -7.36 -11.09 -18.05
CA GLU A 96 -8.27 -10.35 -17.20
C GLU A 96 -7.64 -10.16 -15.81
N GLY A 97 -7.64 -8.91 -15.35
CA GLY A 97 -7.19 -8.54 -14.03
C GLY A 97 -8.39 -8.21 -13.15
N VAL A 98 -8.29 -8.53 -11.86
CA VAL A 98 -9.34 -8.29 -10.88
C VAL A 98 -8.80 -7.31 -9.84
N TYR A 99 -9.47 -6.18 -9.72
CA TYR A 99 -9.16 -5.16 -8.72
C TYR A 99 -10.08 -5.32 -7.52
N TYR A 100 -9.52 -5.19 -6.32
CA TYR A 100 -10.28 -5.21 -5.08
C TYR A 100 -10.09 -3.91 -4.32
N LYS A 101 -11.19 -3.48 -3.67
CA LYS A 101 -11.22 -2.43 -2.65
C LYS A 101 -11.97 -3.01 -1.46
N LEU A 102 -11.28 -3.19 -0.34
CA LEU A 102 -11.76 -3.88 0.86
C LEU A 102 -11.69 -2.98 2.09
N PRO A 103 -12.56 -3.15 3.08
CA PRO A 103 -13.58 -4.20 3.19
C PRO A 103 -14.83 -3.94 2.32
N ILE A 104 -15.48 -5.01 1.85
CA ILE A 104 -16.78 -4.94 1.14
C ILE A 104 -17.93 -4.86 2.16
N ALA A 105 -17.77 -5.48 3.33
CA ALA A 105 -18.73 -5.49 4.43
C ALA A 105 -18.01 -5.27 5.76
N LYS A 106 -18.68 -4.65 6.73
CA LYS A 106 -18.09 -4.23 8.02
C LYS A 106 -17.50 -5.39 8.84
N GLU A 107 -18.09 -6.57 8.75
CA GLU A 107 -17.55 -7.80 9.38
C GLU A 107 -16.18 -8.26 8.84
N ASN A 108 -15.70 -7.66 7.75
CA ASN A 108 -14.39 -7.92 7.15
C ASN A 108 -13.37 -6.80 7.44
N GLU A 109 -13.55 -6.03 8.52
CA GLU A 109 -12.63 -4.98 8.96
C GLU A 109 -11.16 -5.41 8.84
N ILE A 110 -10.40 -4.62 8.09
CA ILE A 110 -8.97 -4.85 7.88
C ILE A 110 -8.21 -3.92 8.82
N THR A 111 -7.31 -4.50 9.60
CA THR A 111 -6.39 -3.77 10.48
C THR A 111 -4.99 -4.31 10.27
N VAL A 112 -3.97 -3.60 10.74
CA VAL A 112 -2.59 -4.11 10.72
C VAL A 112 -2.50 -5.46 11.45
N SER A 113 -3.24 -5.63 12.55
CA SER A 113 -3.28 -6.87 13.32
C SER A 113 -3.92 -8.02 12.55
N THR A 114 -5.03 -7.77 11.83
CA THR A 114 -5.69 -8.83 11.05
C THR A 114 -4.81 -9.27 9.88
N LEU A 115 -4.14 -8.34 9.20
CA LEU A 115 -3.13 -8.66 8.19
C LEU A 115 -1.98 -9.49 8.77
N TYR A 116 -1.47 -9.11 9.95
CA TYR A 116 -0.38 -9.80 10.62
C TYR A 116 -0.72 -11.25 10.98
N GLN A 117 -1.94 -11.51 11.45
CA GLN A 117 -2.36 -12.80 12.03
C GLN A 117 -3.13 -13.71 11.07
N LYS A 118 -3.88 -13.15 10.13
CA LYS A 118 -4.80 -13.89 9.25
C LYS A 118 -4.50 -13.69 7.77
N GLY A 119 -3.88 -12.56 7.42
CA GLY A 119 -3.62 -12.16 6.05
C GLY A 119 -4.75 -11.37 5.42
N ILE A 120 -4.78 -11.29 4.08
CA ILE A 120 -5.85 -10.60 3.36
C ILE A 120 -7.10 -11.51 3.29
N PRO A 121 -8.32 -10.98 3.48
CA PRO A 121 -9.49 -11.83 3.71
C PRO A 121 -10.07 -12.51 2.45
N HIS A 122 -9.65 -12.10 1.26
CA HIS A 122 -10.21 -12.58 -0.01
C HIS A 122 -9.29 -13.52 -0.80
N LYS A 123 -8.01 -13.62 -0.41
CA LYS A 123 -6.97 -14.42 -1.07
C LYS A 123 -5.90 -14.82 -0.05
N GLU A 124 -5.16 -15.88 -0.31
CA GLU A 124 -3.99 -16.27 0.48
C GLU A 124 -4.26 -16.34 2.01
N TYR A 125 -5.29 -17.09 2.45
CA TYR A 125 -5.84 -17.21 3.84
C TYR A 125 -4.85 -17.65 4.95
N TYR A 126 -3.69 -17.02 5.04
CA TYR A 126 -2.62 -17.18 6.01
C TYR A 126 -1.92 -15.83 6.22
N PRO A 127 -1.22 -15.65 7.36
CA PRO A 127 -0.47 -14.43 7.67
C PRO A 127 0.36 -13.90 6.50
N VAL A 128 0.28 -12.60 6.21
CA VAL A 128 1.16 -11.97 5.22
C VAL A 128 2.62 -12.15 5.61
N ASP A 129 3.52 -12.26 4.65
CA ASP A 129 4.93 -12.45 4.95
C ASP A 129 5.57 -11.15 5.45
N GLY A 130 5.25 -10.01 4.82
CA GLY A 130 5.84 -8.71 5.19
C GLY A 130 4.84 -7.56 5.19
N ILE A 131 5.09 -6.58 6.05
CA ILE A 131 4.34 -5.32 6.08
C ILE A 131 5.35 -4.17 6.23
N LEU A 132 5.34 -3.26 5.28
CA LEU A 132 6.04 -1.98 5.36
C LEU A 132 5.06 -0.84 5.58
N LYS A 133 5.51 0.24 6.19
CA LYS A 133 4.69 1.41 6.55
C LYS A 133 5.37 2.69 6.11
N ILE A 134 4.58 3.65 5.63
CA ILE A 134 4.97 5.03 5.36
C ILE A 134 4.04 5.92 6.18
N SER A 135 4.60 6.87 6.92
CA SER A 135 3.79 7.88 7.64
C SER A 135 3.22 8.90 6.66
N THR A 136 1.92 9.18 6.79
CA THR A 136 1.18 10.07 5.89
C THR A 136 0.25 11.01 6.66
N THR A 137 -0.35 11.97 5.96
CA THR A 137 -1.44 12.82 6.46
C THR A 137 -2.75 12.46 5.79
N TRP A 138 -3.88 12.89 6.37
CA TRP A 138 -5.20 12.75 5.77
C TRP A 138 -5.27 13.21 4.31
N SER A 139 -4.71 14.39 4.00
CA SER A 139 -4.72 14.92 2.64
C SER A 139 -3.97 14.01 1.65
N GLN A 140 -2.82 13.46 2.06
CA GLN A 140 -2.05 12.52 1.24
C GLN A 140 -2.84 11.22 1.01
N ASP A 141 -3.47 10.68 2.05
CA ASP A 141 -4.27 9.46 1.96
C ASP A 141 -5.49 9.65 1.05
N GLN A 142 -6.17 10.81 1.10
CA GLN A 142 -7.28 11.12 0.20
C GLN A 142 -6.83 11.24 -1.27
N GLN A 143 -5.67 11.85 -1.54
CA GLN A 143 -5.10 11.91 -2.89
C GLN A 143 -4.75 10.50 -3.39
N LEU A 144 -4.09 9.71 -2.55
CA LEU A 144 -3.73 8.33 -2.84
C LEU A 144 -4.97 7.48 -3.17
N ARG A 145 -6.03 7.56 -2.36
CA ARG A 145 -7.32 6.88 -2.59
C ARG A 145 -7.94 7.25 -3.92
N LYS A 146 -7.91 8.53 -4.30
CA LYS A 146 -8.41 8.98 -5.62
C LYS A 146 -7.61 8.37 -6.77
N ILE A 147 -6.28 8.29 -6.64
CA ILE A 147 -5.40 7.65 -7.64
C ILE A 147 -5.73 6.16 -7.75
N LEU A 148 -5.89 5.48 -6.62
CA LEU A 148 -6.24 4.06 -6.54
C LEU A 148 -7.61 3.78 -7.15
N ASP A 149 -8.64 4.53 -6.75
CA ASP A 149 -10.00 4.40 -7.29
C ASP A 149 -10.01 4.63 -8.82
N LYS A 150 -9.25 5.62 -9.32
CA LYS A 150 -9.09 5.84 -10.76
C LYS A 150 -8.44 4.64 -11.46
N LYS A 151 -7.45 3.99 -10.85
CA LYS A 151 -6.80 2.79 -11.42
C LYS A 151 -7.77 1.62 -11.52
N ILE A 152 -8.61 1.42 -10.51
CA ILE A 152 -9.69 0.41 -10.53
C ILE A 152 -10.64 0.67 -11.70
N VAL A 153 -11.11 1.92 -11.85
CA VAL A 153 -12.03 2.30 -12.94
C VAL A 153 -11.40 2.14 -14.32
N LEU A 154 -10.11 2.44 -14.47
CA LEU A 154 -9.38 2.23 -15.74
C LEU A 154 -9.29 0.75 -16.12
N ASN A 155 -9.44 -0.17 -15.16
CA ASN A 155 -9.51 -1.61 -15.33
C ASN A 155 -8.45 -2.17 -16.30
N LYS A 156 -7.19 -1.75 -16.12
CA LYS A 156 -6.08 -2.18 -16.99
C LYS A 156 -5.88 -3.70 -16.86
N PRO A 157 -5.68 -4.45 -17.95
CA PRO A 157 -5.51 -5.89 -17.90
C PRO A 157 -4.25 -6.28 -17.12
N PHE A 158 -4.28 -7.47 -16.52
CA PHE A 158 -3.12 -8.02 -15.84
C PHE A 158 -2.12 -8.56 -16.86
N ASN A 159 -0.85 -8.22 -16.69
CA ASN A 159 0.25 -8.73 -17.48
C ASN A 159 1.46 -8.96 -16.57
N GLY A 160 1.86 -10.23 -16.40
CA GLY A 160 2.96 -10.60 -15.51
C GLY A 160 4.28 -9.88 -15.80
N ARG A 161 4.52 -9.42 -17.05
CA ARG A 161 5.74 -8.71 -17.45
C ARG A 161 5.63 -7.18 -17.45
N ARG A 162 4.45 -6.65 -17.79
CA ARG A 162 4.26 -5.22 -18.10
C ARG A 162 3.36 -4.48 -17.11
N TYR A 163 2.45 -5.19 -16.43
CA TYR A 163 1.54 -4.59 -15.48
C TYR A 163 0.94 -5.64 -14.54
N ASN A 164 1.62 -5.88 -13.42
CA ASN A 164 1.17 -6.80 -12.38
C ASN A 164 0.92 -6.07 -11.05
N CYS A 165 0.68 -6.81 -9.96
CA CYS A 165 0.44 -6.25 -8.63
C CYS A 165 1.56 -5.32 -8.14
N CYS A 166 2.83 -5.63 -8.47
CA CYS A 166 3.96 -4.77 -8.14
C CYS A 166 3.89 -3.45 -8.92
N ASP A 167 3.63 -3.50 -10.23
CA ASP A 167 3.55 -2.29 -11.06
C ASP A 167 2.38 -1.39 -10.64
N PHE A 168 1.25 -2.00 -10.23
CA PHE A 168 0.12 -1.28 -9.63
C PHE A 168 0.54 -0.48 -8.38
N VAL A 169 1.21 -1.13 -7.43
CA VAL A 169 1.68 -0.46 -6.20
C VAL A 169 2.78 0.56 -6.49
N ILE A 170 3.74 0.24 -7.36
CA ILE A 170 4.83 1.13 -7.76
C ILE A 170 4.25 2.41 -8.36
N GLU A 171 3.43 2.31 -9.42
CA GLU A 171 2.88 3.49 -10.09
C GLU A 171 2.13 4.42 -9.12
N VAL A 172 1.42 3.84 -8.14
CA VAL A 172 0.69 4.62 -7.14
C VAL A 172 1.65 5.38 -6.21
N LEU A 173 2.68 4.70 -5.70
CA LEU A 173 3.64 5.29 -4.76
C LEU A 173 4.61 6.28 -5.43
N GLU A 174 5.03 6.00 -6.67
CA GLU A 174 5.85 6.94 -7.45
C GLU A 174 5.06 8.23 -7.75
N ASN A 175 3.77 8.12 -8.10
CA ASN A 175 2.92 9.30 -8.38
C ASN A 175 2.64 10.13 -7.12
N GLN A 176 2.36 9.50 -5.98
CA GLN A 176 1.98 10.22 -4.76
C GLN A 176 3.19 10.77 -3.99
N PHE A 177 4.30 10.02 -3.94
CA PHE A 177 5.42 10.30 -3.05
C PHE A 177 6.75 10.52 -3.77
N GLY A 178 6.80 10.36 -5.11
CA GLY A 178 8.03 10.57 -5.88
C GLY A 178 9.11 9.51 -5.63
N PHE A 179 8.75 8.35 -5.09
CA PHE A 179 9.70 7.25 -4.94
C PHE A 179 10.13 6.67 -6.29
N SER A 180 11.19 5.86 -6.27
CA SER A 180 11.56 5.01 -7.40
C SER A 180 12.10 3.68 -6.89
N PHE A 181 11.62 2.56 -7.44
CA PHE A 181 11.93 1.23 -6.92
C PHE A 181 12.61 0.33 -7.96
N LYS A 182 13.68 -0.35 -7.54
CA LYS A 182 14.38 -1.35 -8.35
C LYS A 182 13.73 -2.72 -8.16
N ALA A 183 12.51 -2.87 -8.69
CA ALA A 183 11.66 -4.05 -8.48
C ALA A 183 11.80 -5.15 -9.54
N LYS A 184 12.47 -4.86 -10.67
CA LYS A 184 12.54 -5.79 -11.79
C LYS A 184 13.61 -6.85 -11.62
N GLU A 185 13.29 -8.07 -12.02
CA GLU A 185 14.24 -9.16 -12.22
C GLU A 185 13.91 -9.94 -13.50
N PHE A 186 14.91 -10.68 -14.02
CA PHE A 186 14.76 -11.45 -15.25
C PHE A 186 14.10 -12.80 -14.97
N ILE A 187 13.00 -13.09 -15.68
CA ILE A 187 12.23 -14.33 -15.56
C ILE A 187 12.10 -14.98 -16.94
N GLY A 188 13.03 -15.88 -17.25
CA GLY A 188 13.06 -16.71 -18.46
C GLY A 188 13.32 -15.91 -19.74
N LEU A 189 12.30 -15.21 -20.25
CA LEU A 189 12.29 -14.53 -21.56
C LEU A 189 12.15 -13.00 -21.45
N GLY A 190 12.34 -12.42 -20.26
CA GLY A 190 12.21 -10.97 -20.08
C GLY A 190 12.09 -10.55 -18.63
N TRP A 191 12.01 -9.24 -18.42
CA TRP A 191 11.98 -8.61 -17.11
C TRP A 191 10.57 -8.46 -16.58
N SER A 192 10.41 -8.55 -15.26
CA SER A 192 9.15 -8.37 -14.57
C SER A 192 9.39 -7.83 -13.17
N SER A 193 8.51 -6.95 -12.69
CA SER A 193 8.51 -6.51 -11.30
C SER A 193 8.02 -7.67 -10.42
N THR A 194 8.75 -7.99 -9.34
CA THR A 194 8.39 -9.11 -8.46
C THR A 194 8.29 -8.71 -7.00
N PRO A 195 7.41 -9.36 -6.20
CA PRO A 195 7.19 -8.99 -4.80
C PRO A 195 8.47 -9.03 -3.96
N ASN A 196 9.28 -10.09 -4.10
CA ASN A 196 10.52 -10.23 -3.34
C ASN A 196 11.50 -9.10 -3.67
N LYS A 197 11.66 -8.76 -4.95
CA LYS A 197 12.58 -7.72 -5.39
C LYS A 197 12.07 -6.33 -4.99
N LEU A 198 10.76 -6.09 -5.10
CA LEU A 198 10.11 -4.86 -4.65
C LEU A 198 10.27 -4.67 -3.14
N TYR A 199 9.99 -5.69 -2.32
CA TYR A 199 10.16 -5.64 -0.86
C TYR A 199 11.59 -5.24 -0.48
N ARG A 200 12.59 -5.89 -1.08
CA ARG A 200 14.00 -5.56 -0.85
C ARG A 200 14.34 -4.12 -1.26
N SER A 201 13.75 -3.61 -2.34
CA SER A 201 13.94 -2.21 -2.73
C SER A 201 13.28 -1.24 -1.77
N MET A 202 12.07 -1.54 -1.29
CA MET A 202 11.29 -0.65 -0.43
C MET A 202 11.83 -0.60 1.00
N LYS A 203 12.21 -1.75 1.58
CA LYS A 203 12.68 -1.81 2.97
C LYS A 203 13.92 -0.95 3.22
N ASP A 204 14.75 -0.75 2.18
CA ASP A 204 15.99 0.03 2.23
C ASP A 204 15.77 1.51 1.78
N THR A 205 14.54 1.89 1.39
CA THR A 205 14.20 3.25 0.95
C THR A 205 13.86 4.13 2.16
N PRO A 206 14.46 5.34 2.30
CA PRO A 206 14.12 6.26 3.39
C PRO A 206 12.62 6.59 3.45
N GLY A 207 12.07 6.61 4.66
CA GLY A 207 10.64 6.85 4.92
C GLY A 207 9.80 5.58 5.07
N PHE A 208 10.32 4.42 4.65
CA PHE A 208 9.69 3.14 4.94
C PHE A 208 10.12 2.60 6.32
N MET A 209 9.16 2.08 7.07
CA MET A 209 9.36 1.38 8.34
C MET A 209 8.86 -0.06 8.23
N ILE A 210 9.60 -1.01 8.78
CA ILE A 210 9.19 -2.41 8.83
C ILE A 210 8.24 -2.61 10.01
N ILE A 211 7.02 -3.09 9.73
CA ILE A 211 6.03 -3.49 10.74
C ILE A 211 6.03 -5.00 10.93
N LYS A 212 6.20 -5.74 9.83
CA LYS A 212 6.46 -7.17 9.84
C LYS A 212 7.59 -7.48 8.87
N ASP A 213 8.68 -8.04 9.39
CA ASP A 213 9.79 -8.50 8.57
C ASP A 213 9.42 -9.81 7.89
N ALA A 214 9.61 -9.85 6.57
CA ALA A 214 9.37 -11.05 5.77
C ALA A 214 10.52 -12.06 5.83
N GLY A 215 11.63 -11.67 6.47
CA GLY A 215 12.78 -12.51 6.73
C GLY A 215 13.38 -13.10 5.45
N ASN A 216 13.94 -14.30 5.59
CA ASN A 216 14.70 -14.94 4.51
C ASN A 216 13.85 -15.36 3.31
N LYS A 217 12.50 -15.42 3.43
CA LYS A 217 11.61 -15.74 2.31
C LYS A 217 11.76 -14.73 1.16
N MET A 218 12.01 -13.47 1.49
CA MET A 218 12.19 -12.41 0.51
C MET A 218 13.59 -12.34 -0.10
N ASN A 219 14.54 -13.21 0.27
CA ASN A 219 15.90 -13.17 -0.30
C ASN A 219 15.98 -13.89 -1.66
N GLY A 220 15.06 -14.80 -1.95
CA GLY A 220 15.03 -15.53 -3.21
C GLY A 220 14.61 -14.67 -4.41
N THR A 221 15.00 -15.12 -5.61
CA THR A 221 14.47 -14.61 -6.89
C THR A 221 13.21 -15.37 -7.28
N PHE A 222 12.32 -14.73 -8.04
CA PHE A 222 11.14 -15.39 -8.57
C PHE A 222 11.51 -16.62 -9.40
N PHE A 223 12.52 -16.51 -10.26
CA PHE A 223 12.96 -17.63 -11.09
C PHE A 223 13.42 -18.83 -10.23
N GLY A 224 14.25 -18.60 -9.21
CA GLY A 224 14.70 -19.67 -8.32
C GLY A 224 13.56 -20.28 -7.48
N GLN A 225 12.76 -19.42 -6.83
CA GLN A 225 11.75 -19.86 -5.88
C GLN A 225 10.49 -20.42 -6.54
N ARG A 226 10.13 -19.96 -7.74
CA ARG A 226 8.89 -20.36 -8.43
C ARG A 226 9.12 -21.33 -9.58
N VAL A 227 10.17 -21.12 -10.38
CA VAL A 227 10.42 -21.90 -11.61
C VAL A 227 11.27 -23.12 -11.27
N ILE A 228 12.49 -22.89 -10.79
CA ILE A 228 13.44 -23.96 -10.45
C ILE A 228 12.86 -24.87 -9.36
N TYR A 229 12.35 -24.29 -8.27
CA TYR A 229 11.75 -25.10 -7.20
C TYR A 229 10.66 -26.06 -7.70
N LYS A 230 9.73 -25.61 -8.56
CA LYS A 230 8.68 -26.50 -9.10
C LYS A 230 9.23 -27.55 -10.05
N LEU A 231 10.29 -27.26 -10.82
CA LEU A 231 10.90 -28.25 -11.70
C LEU A 231 11.52 -29.41 -10.91
N PHE A 232 12.23 -29.10 -9.83
CA PHE A 232 12.94 -30.12 -9.03
C PHE A 232 12.06 -30.80 -7.97
N ASN A 233 11.01 -30.15 -7.47
CA ASN A 233 10.11 -30.71 -6.46
C ASN A 233 8.79 -31.27 -7.02
N LYS A 234 8.72 -31.44 -8.35
CA LYS A 234 7.56 -32.06 -9.05
C LYS A 234 7.27 -33.52 -8.64
N LYS A 235 8.16 -34.17 -7.87
CA LYS A 235 7.98 -35.54 -7.35
C LYS A 235 7.16 -35.64 -6.04
N ALA A 236 6.81 -34.52 -5.39
CA ALA A 236 6.04 -34.53 -4.14
C ALA A 236 4.54 -34.23 -4.33
N ALA A 237 4.06 -34.18 -5.58
CA ALA A 237 2.68 -33.86 -5.93
C ALA A 237 2.13 -34.87 -6.95
N HIS A 238 2.18 -36.15 -6.58
CA HIS A 238 1.30 -37.21 -7.05
C HIS A 238 1.02 -38.16 -5.90
#